data_AF-A0A139WUM0-F1
#
_entry.id   AF-A0A139WUM0-F1
#
_cell.length_a   1.000
_cell.length_b   1.000
_cell.length_c   1.000
_cell.angle_alpha   90.00
_cell.angle_beta   90.00
_cell.angle_gamma   90.00
#
_symmetry.space_group_name_H-M   'P 1'
#
loop_
_entity.id
_entity.type
_entity.pdbx_description
1 polymer ?
#
loop_
_entity_poly.entity_id
_entity_poly.type
_entity_poly.pdbx_seq_one_letter_code
_entity_poly.pdbx_strand_id
1 'polypeptide(L)'
;MIYSNLLDNVPAILGLGFTGVWLIYKAMLIAYKLDIVREVRNWFNHRPIIIPSLFFISSPFILTFMSKSFFNNSDDLIKAFTPITCIAAYIAYQQYQVNRQQLRKNLSDKRFQVYVSTMTLVAVAIKNIPELIKEKCINFEPHFYESQFLFGADVNKKLEEIYSKAYDLMSYKENIKELNDYGTKQSQENPDWYNDEKGESDKNQNIQDLKYNCKKSKEIREWFEKEKDAIKSLFHPYIDLSSIAIERDKNYC
;
A
#
# COMPACT_ATOMS: atom_id res chain seq x y z
N MET A 1 -32.97 50.50 -17.17
CA MET A 1 -33.79 50.01 -18.31
C MET A 1 -33.14 48.87 -19.11
N ILE A 2 -31.81 48.72 -19.16
CA ILE A 2 -31.17 47.65 -19.94
C ILE A 2 -31.30 46.25 -19.28
N TYR A 3 -31.34 46.19 -17.94
CA TYR A 3 -31.40 44.92 -17.20
C TYR A 3 -32.77 44.22 -17.20
N SER A 4 -33.89 44.96 -17.34
CA SER A 4 -35.23 44.36 -17.37
C SER A 4 -35.44 43.52 -18.63
N ASN A 5 -34.99 44.02 -19.79
CA ASN A 5 -35.07 43.28 -21.05
C ASN A 5 -34.19 42.03 -21.09
N LEU A 6 -33.17 41.93 -20.23
CA LEU A 6 -32.31 40.74 -20.18
C LEU A 6 -32.97 39.62 -19.35
N LEU A 7 -33.63 39.97 -18.25
CA LEU A 7 -34.36 39.02 -17.39
C LEU A 7 -35.56 38.40 -18.11
N ASP A 8 -36.31 39.19 -18.87
CA ASP A 8 -37.46 38.70 -19.64
C ASP A 8 -37.07 37.69 -20.74
N ASN A 9 -35.80 37.75 -21.18
CA ASN A 9 -35.25 36.85 -22.21
C ASN A 9 -34.46 35.65 -21.64
N VAL A 10 -34.32 35.53 -20.31
CA VAL A 10 -33.60 34.41 -19.67
C VAL A 10 -34.15 33.04 -20.11
N PRO A 11 -35.48 32.80 -20.20
CA PRO A 11 -35.99 31.50 -20.66
C PRO A 11 -35.54 31.17 -22.09
N ALA A 12 -35.48 32.17 -22.97
CA ALA A 12 -35.03 31.98 -24.36
C ALA A 12 -33.53 31.72 -24.43
N ILE A 13 -32.72 32.43 -23.63
CA ILE A 13 -31.26 32.23 -23.56
C ILE A 13 -30.94 30.84 -22.99
N LEU A 14 -31.62 30.41 -21.94
CA LEU A 14 -31.49 29.05 -21.39
C LEU A 14 -31.93 28.00 -22.41
N GLY A 15 -33.04 28.22 -23.11
CA GLY A 15 -33.51 27.34 -24.18
C GLY A 15 -32.48 27.19 -25.31
N LEU A 16 -31.85 28.28 -25.73
CA LEU A 16 -30.76 28.26 -26.72
C LEU A 16 -29.51 27.53 -26.19
N GLY A 17 -29.17 27.74 -24.92
CA GLY A 17 -28.07 27.03 -24.28
C GLY A 17 -28.29 25.51 -24.22
N PHE A 18 -29.46 25.08 -23.74
CA PHE A 18 -29.81 23.65 -23.64
C PHE A 18 -29.88 22.99 -25.02
N THR A 19 -30.47 23.65 -26.01
CA THR A 19 -30.55 23.11 -27.38
C THR A 19 -29.16 23.01 -28.03
N GLY A 20 -28.28 23.99 -27.81
CA GLY A 20 -26.89 23.94 -28.27
C GLY A 20 -26.10 22.80 -27.65
N VAL A 21 -26.14 22.65 -26.32
CA VAL A 21 -25.45 21.56 -25.60
C VAL A 21 -26.02 20.20 -26.01
N TRP A 22 -27.34 20.08 -26.21
CA TRP A 22 -27.98 18.86 -26.69
C TRP A 22 -27.56 18.48 -28.10
N LEU A 23 -27.45 19.45 -29.02
CA LEU A 23 -26.98 19.22 -30.38
C LEU A 23 -25.52 18.77 -30.40
N ILE A 24 -24.65 19.39 -29.59
CA ILE A 24 -23.24 18.97 -29.44
C ILE A 24 -23.17 17.55 -28.89
N TYR A 25 -23.98 17.22 -27.88
CA TYR A 25 -24.06 15.85 -27.34
C TYR A 25 -24.48 14.84 -28.40
N LYS A 26 -25.53 15.13 -29.19
CA LYS A 26 -25.97 14.26 -30.28
C LYS A 26 -24.91 14.11 -31.37
N ALA A 27 -24.21 15.18 -31.72
CA ALA A 27 -23.12 15.14 -32.69
C ALA A 27 -21.97 14.25 -32.22
N MET A 28 -21.55 14.37 -30.94
CA MET A 28 -20.52 13.50 -30.36
C MET A 28 -20.95 12.03 -30.30
N LEU A 29 -22.21 11.77 -29.93
CA LEU A 29 -22.77 10.42 -29.87
C LEU A 29 -22.77 9.73 -31.25
N ILE A 30 -23.09 10.47 -32.31
CA ILE A 30 -23.11 9.95 -33.69
C ILE A 30 -21.69 9.77 -34.24
N ALA A 31 -20.83 10.78 -34.09
CA ALA A 31 -19.49 10.77 -34.69
C ALA A 31 -18.55 9.75 -34.05
N TYR A 32 -18.60 9.59 -32.73
CA TYR A 32 -17.65 8.77 -31.98
C TYR A 32 -18.26 7.48 -31.41
N LYS A 33 -19.56 7.23 -31.61
CA LYS A 33 -20.32 6.16 -30.91
C LYS A 33 -20.14 6.19 -29.38
N LEU A 34 -19.77 7.35 -28.83
CA LEU A 34 -19.43 7.51 -27.42
C LEU A 34 -20.63 8.08 -26.67
N ASP A 35 -21.28 7.24 -25.87
CA ASP A 35 -22.38 7.65 -25.00
C ASP A 35 -21.80 8.27 -23.73
N ILE A 36 -21.54 9.59 -23.79
CA ILE A 36 -20.96 10.36 -22.68
C ILE A 36 -21.80 10.19 -21.42
N VAL A 37 -23.14 10.13 -21.51
CA VAL A 37 -24.01 9.96 -20.34
C VAL A 37 -23.80 8.59 -19.72
N ARG A 38 -23.68 7.54 -20.53
CA ARG A 38 -23.39 6.18 -20.05
C ARG A 38 -22.00 6.08 -19.44
N GLU A 39 -20.96 6.63 -20.08
CA GLU A 39 -19.60 6.59 -19.54
C GLU A 39 -19.44 7.43 -18.28
N VAL A 40 -20.05 8.62 -18.24
CA VAL A 40 -20.11 9.44 -17.04
C VAL A 40 -20.88 8.71 -15.92
N ARG A 41 -22.01 8.05 -16.21
CA ARG A 41 -22.74 7.23 -15.25
C ARG A 41 -21.91 6.04 -14.76
N ASN A 42 -21.21 5.35 -15.64
CA ASN A 42 -20.34 4.22 -15.29
C ASN A 42 -19.17 4.68 -14.42
N TRP A 43 -18.53 5.78 -14.80
CA TRP A 43 -17.47 6.43 -14.04
C TRP A 43 -17.94 6.86 -12.64
N PHE A 44 -19.17 7.39 -12.55
CA PHE A 44 -19.81 7.75 -11.29
C PHE A 44 -20.13 6.53 -10.41
N ASN A 45 -20.62 5.43 -10.99
CA ASN A 45 -20.89 4.20 -10.24
C ASN A 45 -19.62 3.56 -9.66
N HIS A 46 -18.46 3.74 -10.30
CA HIS A 46 -17.18 3.22 -9.81
C HIS A 46 -16.54 4.12 -8.74
N ARG A 47 -16.97 5.38 -8.58
CA ARG A 47 -16.38 6.34 -7.62
C ARG A 47 -17.46 7.08 -6.81
N PRO A 48 -18.13 6.40 -5.87
CA PRO A 48 -19.27 6.94 -5.11
C PRO A 48 -18.94 8.20 -4.28
N ILE A 49 -17.65 8.46 -4.00
CA ILE A 49 -17.19 9.59 -3.19
C ILE A 49 -17.15 10.91 -4.01
N ILE A 50 -17.12 10.86 -5.34
CA ILE A 50 -16.94 12.07 -6.17
C ILE A 50 -18.23 12.89 -6.24
N ILE A 51 -19.41 12.27 -6.28
CA ILE A 51 -20.70 12.98 -6.46
C ILE A 51 -20.99 13.96 -5.32
N PRO A 52 -20.88 13.58 -4.03
CA PRO A 52 -21.07 14.53 -2.95
C PRO A 52 -20.09 15.70 -3.05
N SER A 53 -18.81 15.44 -3.33
CA SER A 53 -17.80 16.51 -3.40
C SER A 53 -18.05 17.50 -4.54
N LEU A 54 -18.45 17.05 -5.73
CA LEU A 54 -18.74 17.90 -6.89
C LEU A 54 -20.03 18.71 -6.70
N PHE A 55 -21.04 18.11 -6.06
CA PHE A 55 -22.25 18.81 -5.65
C PHE A 55 -21.95 19.85 -4.57
N PHE A 56 -21.08 19.54 -3.60
CA PHE A 56 -20.62 20.48 -2.59
C PHE A 56 -19.80 21.65 -3.16
N ILE A 57 -19.00 21.43 -4.20
CA ILE A 57 -18.22 22.49 -4.86
C ILE A 57 -19.10 23.40 -5.72
N SER A 58 -20.09 22.83 -6.42
CA SER A 58 -21.00 23.61 -7.27
C SER A 58 -22.17 24.25 -6.51
N SER A 59 -22.53 23.72 -5.34
CA SER A 59 -23.62 24.20 -4.50
C SER A 59 -23.50 25.69 -4.12
N PRO A 60 -22.33 26.23 -3.71
CA PRO A 60 -22.17 27.65 -3.42
C PRO A 60 -22.45 28.55 -4.63
N PHE A 61 -22.09 28.12 -5.84
CA PHE A 61 -22.32 28.88 -7.08
C PHE A 61 -23.78 28.84 -7.51
N ILE A 62 -24.43 27.67 -7.42
CA ILE A 62 -25.86 27.53 -7.70
C ILE A 62 -26.66 28.32 -6.66
N LEU A 63 -26.26 28.27 -5.40
CA LEU A 63 -26.93 28.98 -4.31
C LEU A 63 -26.74 30.49 -4.41
N THR A 64 -25.54 30.99 -4.70
CA THR A 64 -25.30 32.43 -4.90
C THR A 64 -26.01 32.97 -6.13
N PHE A 65 -26.06 32.21 -7.23
CA PHE A 65 -26.81 32.57 -8.43
C PHE A 65 -28.32 32.66 -8.17
N MET A 66 -28.90 31.66 -7.51
CA MET A 66 -30.32 31.65 -7.13
C MET A 66 -30.62 32.75 -6.09
N SER A 67 -29.75 32.94 -5.12
CA SER A 67 -29.94 33.89 -4.01
C SER A 67 -29.88 35.35 -4.47
N LYS A 68 -28.99 35.68 -5.41
CA LYS A 68 -28.94 37.01 -6.05
C LYS A 68 -30.22 37.36 -6.81
N SER A 69 -30.95 36.35 -7.28
CA SER A 69 -32.23 36.54 -7.96
C SER A 69 -33.42 36.70 -7.01
N PHE A 70 -33.27 36.40 -5.72
CA PHE A 70 -34.36 36.36 -4.73
C PHE A 70 -34.24 37.36 -3.58
N PHE A 71 -33.04 37.78 -3.19
CA PHE A 71 -32.84 38.66 -2.03
C PHE A 71 -32.36 40.05 -2.46
N ASN A 72 -33.20 41.06 -2.23
CA ASN A 72 -32.90 42.48 -2.52
C ASN A 72 -32.10 43.17 -1.39
N ASN A 73 -31.86 42.51 -0.25
CA ASN A 73 -31.25 43.10 0.93
C ASN A 73 -30.09 42.22 1.46
N SER A 74 -28.95 42.82 1.81
CA SER A 74 -27.72 42.11 2.20
C SER A 74 -27.81 41.39 3.56
N ASP A 75 -28.68 41.87 4.44
CA ASP A 75 -28.79 41.34 5.81
C ASP A 75 -29.48 39.96 5.87
N ASP A 76 -30.39 39.69 4.92
CA ASP A 76 -31.08 38.41 4.82
C ASP A 76 -30.15 37.31 4.24
N LEU A 77 -29.17 37.70 3.42
CA LEU A 77 -28.13 36.80 2.94
C LEU A 77 -27.25 36.30 4.09
N ILE A 78 -26.76 37.19 4.95
CA ILE A 78 -25.87 36.83 6.07
C ILE A 78 -26.59 35.86 7.02
N LYS A 79 -27.88 36.10 7.30
CA LYS A 79 -28.70 35.20 8.10
C LYS A 79 -28.87 33.82 7.47
N ALA A 80 -29.01 33.74 6.14
CA ALA A 80 -29.14 32.47 5.43
C ALA A 80 -27.81 31.68 5.33
N PHE A 81 -26.66 32.37 5.24
CA PHE A 81 -25.35 31.71 5.12
C PHE A 81 -24.82 31.18 6.46
N THR A 82 -25.14 31.84 7.58
CA THR A 82 -24.67 31.43 8.92
C THR A 82 -24.91 29.93 9.23
N PRO A 83 -26.13 29.37 9.09
CA PRO A 83 -26.35 27.94 9.36
C PRO A 83 -25.61 27.03 8.37
N ILE A 84 -25.47 27.45 7.11
CA ILE A 84 -24.75 26.68 6.08
C ILE A 84 -23.26 26.59 6.43
N THR A 85 -22.66 27.70 6.87
CA THR A 85 -21.25 27.72 7.30
C THR A 85 -21.03 26.83 8.53
N CYS A 86 -21.95 26.83 9.51
CA CYS A 86 -21.87 25.93 10.66
C CYS A 86 -21.94 24.45 10.26
N ILE A 87 -22.86 24.10 9.34
CA ILE A 87 -22.97 22.73 8.82
C ILE A 87 -21.69 22.32 8.07
N ALA A 88 -21.16 23.20 7.22
CA ALA A 88 -19.93 22.94 6.48
C ALA A 88 -18.73 22.72 7.42
N ALA A 89 -18.59 23.55 8.47
CA ALA A 89 -17.56 23.38 9.48
C ALA A 89 -17.69 22.04 10.23
N TYR A 90 -18.92 21.63 10.57
CA TYR A 90 -19.19 20.34 11.19
C TYR A 90 -18.83 19.16 10.28
N ILE A 91 -19.18 19.22 8.99
CA ILE A 91 -18.82 18.18 8.01
C ILE A 91 -17.30 18.09 7.84
N ALA A 92 -16.60 19.22 7.74
CA ALA A 92 -15.14 19.25 7.65
C ALA A 92 -14.48 18.61 8.89
N TYR A 93 -15.01 18.89 10.09
CA TYR A 93 -14.57 18.25 11.32
C TYR A 93 -14.79 16.73 11.29
N GLN A 94 -15.94 16.27 10.81
CA GLN A 94 -16.23 14.83 10.65
C GLN A 94 -15.27 14.17 9.63
N GLN A 95 -15.02 14.80 8.49
CA GLN A 95 -14.06 14.31 7.49
C GLN A 95 -12.64 14.21 8.06
N TYR A 96 -12.22 15.21 8.85
CA TYR A 96 -10.94 15.17 9.53
C TYR A 96 -10.83 13.96 10.48
N GLN A 97 -11.88 13.69 11.28
CA GLN A 97 -11.90 12.55 12.18
C GLN A 97 -11.84 11.21 11.43
N VAL A 98 -12.61 11.06 10.34
CA VAL A 98 -12.59 9.86 9.50
C VAL A 98 -11.20 9.65 8.88
N ASN A 99 -10.59 10.69 8.32
CA ASN A 99 -9.25 10.61 7.72
C ASN A 99 -8.20 10.21 8.76
N ARG A 100 -8.29 10.73 9.99
CA ARG A 100 -7.40 10.36 11.09
C ARG A 100 -7.53 8.89 11.46
N GLN A 101 -8.76 8.35 11.52
CA GLN A 101 -9.00 6.93 11.78
C GLN A 101 -8.48 6.05 10.64
N GLN A 102 -8.68 6.47 9.39
CA GLN A 102 -8.19 5.75 8.21
C GLN A 102 -6.66 5.71 8.18
N LEU A 103 -5.99 6.82 8.52
CA LEU A 103 -4.53 6.85 8.63
C LEU A 103 -4.01 5.90 9.70
N ARG A 104 -4.63 5.88 10.89
CA ARG A 104 -4.30 4.94 11.97
C ARG A 104 -4.46 3.48 11.51
N LYS A 105 -5.55 3.16 10.83
CA LYS A 105 -5.80 1.82 10.26
C LYS A 105 -4.73 1.44 9.24
N ASN A 106 -4.45 2.31 8.27
CA ASN A 106 -3.45 2.06 7.23
C ASN A 106 -2.05 1.82 7.83
N LEU A 107 -1.66 2.59 8.84
CA LEU A 107 -0.38 2.38 9.55
C LEU A 107 -0.35 1.03 10.27
N SER A 108 -1.44 0.64 10.92
CA SER A 108 -1.56 -0.65 11.58
C SER A 108 -1.46 -1.82 10.59
N ASP A 109 -2.18 -1.74 9.47
CA ASP A 109 -2.16 -2.77 8.42
C ASP A 109 -0.75 -2.90 7.84
N LYS A 110 -0.05 -1.79 7.62
CA LYS A 110 1.35 -1.78 7.16
C LYS A 110 2.31 -2.42 8.15
N ARG A 111 2.21 -2.09 9.45
CA ARG A 111 3.02 -2.73 10.50
C ARG A 111 2.78 -4.24 10.56
N PHE A 112 1.53 -4.66 10.46
CA PHE A 112 1.17 -6.06 10.45
C PHE A 112 1.72 -6.80 9.22
N GLN A 113 1.70 -6.17 8.03
CA GLN A 113 2.30 -6.73 6.82
C GLN A 113 3.81 -7.00 7.01
N VAL A 114 4.58 -6.05 7.55
CA VAL A 114 6.01 -6.24 7.82
C VAL A 114 6.23 -7.42 8.77
N TYR A 115 5.43 -7.51 9.83
CA TYR A 115 5.50 -8.65 10.77
C TYR A 115 5.23 -9.99 10.09
N VAL A 116 4.16 -10.09 9.30
CA VAL A 116 3.80 -11.33 8.58
C VAL A 116 4.92 -11.74 7.62
N SER A 117 5.46 -10.78 6.86
CA SER A 117 6.56 -11.03 5.92
C SER A 117 7.83 -11.48 6.66
N THR A 118 8.16 -10.86 7.80
CA THR A 118 9.28 -11.25 8.66
C THR A 118 9.11 -12.68 9.17
N MET A 119 7.95 -13.00 9.76
CA MET A 119 7.69 -14.32 10.33
C MET A 119 7.63 -15.40 9.25
N THR A 120 7.17 -15.06 8.04
CA THR A 120 7.19 -15.97 6.89
C THR A 120 8.63 -16.26 6.47
N LEU A 121 9.50 -15.24 6.39
CA LEU A 121 10.92 -15.42 6.09
C LEU A 121 11.60 -16.30 7.15
N VAL A 122 11.39 -16.02 8.44
CA VAL A 122 11.90 -16.83 9.56
C VAL A 122 11.43 -18.29 9.45
N ALA A 123 10.13 -18.51 9.20
CA ALA A 123 9.58 -19.86 9.09
C ALA A 123 10.17 -20.63 7.91
N VAL A 124 10.40 -19.98 6.78
CA VAL A 124 11.02 -20.59 5.59
C VAL A 124 12.51 -20.86 5.82
N ALA A 125 13.22 -19.94 6.47
CA ALA A 125 14.62 -20.14 6.87
C ALA A 125 14.79 -21.36 7.79
N ILE A 126 13.87 -21.55 8.74
CA ILE A 126 13.82 -22.74 9.62
C ILE A 126 13.54 -24.01 8.80
N LYS A 127 12.57 -23.97 7.88
CA LYS A 127 12.22 -25.12 7.03
C LYS A 127 13.32 -25.51 6.05
N ASN A 128 14.28 -24.62 5.79
CA ASN A 128 15.50 -24.93 5.05
C ASN A 128 15.24 -25.33 3.58
N ILE A 129 14.28 -24.67 2.92
CA ILE A 129 13.92 -24.89 1.50
C ILE A 129 14.55 -23.78 0.64
N PRO A 130 15.62 -24.03 -0.13
CA PRO A 130 16.41 -22.98 -0.80
C PRO A 130 15.62 -22.06 -1.73
N GLU A 131 14.76 -22.64 -2.56
CA GLU A 131 13.98 -21.91 -3.56
C GLU A 131 13.03 -20.91 -2.89
N LEU A 132 12.39 -21.35 -1.80
CA LEU A 132 11.48 -20.51 -1.03
C LEU A 132 12.23 -19.44 -0.24
N ILE A 133 13.43 -19.72 0.28
CA ILE A 133 14.24 -18.70 0.98
C ILE A 133 14.53 -17.55 0.02
N LYS A 134 15.02 -17.84 -1.19
CA LYS A 134 15.31 -16.84 -2.21
C LYS A 134 14.08 -15.99 -2.55
N GLU A 135 12.94 -16.64 -2.83
CA GLU A 135 11.69 -15.97 -3.12
C GLU A 135 11.24 -15.05 -1.96
N LYS A 136 11.31 -15.54 -0.72
CA LYS A 136 10.88 -14.75 0.45
C LYS A 136 11.85 -13.63 0.79
N CYS A 137 13.16 -13.77 0.56
CA CYS A 137 14.12 -12.68 0.70
C CYS A 137 13.81 -11.53 -0.25
N ILE A 138 13.55 -11.82 -1.54
CA ILE A 138 13.20 -10.81 -2.55
C ILE A 138 11.88 -10.11 -2.17
N ASN A 139 10.87 -10.87 -1.77
CA ASN A 139 9.58 -10.32 -1.37
C ASN A 139 9.63 -9.54 -0.04
N PHE A 140 10.60 -9.83 0.83
CA PHE A 140 10.78 -9.16 2.11
C PHE A 140 11.46 -7.80 1.97
N GLU A 141 12.33 -7.62 0.98
CA GLU A 141 13.09 -6.39 0.74
C GLU A 141 12.25 -5.09 0.74
N PRO A 142 11.13 -4.96 0.00
CA PRO A 142 10.33 -3.74 0.05
C PRO A 142 9.76 -3.48 1.46
N HIS A 143 9.38 -4.52 2.18
CA HIS A 143 8.87 -4.41 3.55
C HIS A 143 9.97 -4.04 4.55
N PHE A 144 11.21 -4.44 4.30
CA PHE A 144 12.36 -4.01 5.08
C PHE A 144 12.58 -2.49 4.97
N TYR A 145 12.52 -1.91 3.78
CA TYR A 145 12.62 -0.46 3.63
C TYR A 145 11.40 0.28 4.23
N GLU A 146 10.19 -0.25 4.04
CA GLU A 146 8.99 0.31 4.70
C GLU A 146 9.12 0.30 6.24
N SER A 147 9.78 -0.72 6.80
CA SER A 147 9.95 -0.87 8.24
C SER A 147 10.71 0.30 8.88
N GLN A 148 11.67 0.89 8.15
CA GLN A 148 12.48 2.01 8.64
C GLN A 148 11.63 3.24 9.02
N PHE A 149 10.49 3.42 8.36
CA PHE A 149 9.55 4.50 8.64
C PHE A 149 8.49 4.13 9.68
N LEU A 150 8.18 2.83 9.82
CA LEU A 150 7.07 2.34 10.63
C LEU A 150 7.46 2.01 12.08
N PHE A 151 8.73 1.66 12.30
CA PHE A 151 9.26 1.17 13.57
C PHE A 151 10.49 1.93 14.05
N GLY A 152 10.83 1.74 15.33
CA GLY A 152 12.03 2.33 15.95
C GLY A 152 13.32 1.59 15.56
N ALA A 153 14.46 2.20 15.92
CA ALA A 153 15.79 1.69 15.59
C ALA A 153 16.04 0.24 16.05
N ASP A 154 15.52 -0.15 17.22
CA ASP A 154 15.72 -1.49 17.77
C ASP A 154 15.09 -2.58 16.88
N VAL A 155 13.87 -2.33 16.40
CA VAL A 155 13.16 -3.25 15.49
C VAL A 155 13.89 -3.33 14.15
N ASN A 156 14.27 -2.18 13.59
CA ASN A 156 14.95 -2.12 12.30
C ASN A 156 16.30 -2.84 12.33
N LYS A 157 17.09 -2.66 13.40
CA LYS A 157 18.35 -3.38 13.61
C LYS A 157 18.13 -4.90 13.66
N LYS A 158 17.06 -5.35 14.30
CA LYS A 158 16.73 -6.78 14.35
C LYS A 158 16.28 -7.32 13.00
N LEU A 159 15.51 -6.53 12.24
CA LEU A 159 15.09 -6.89 10.89
C LEU A 159 16.28 -6.98 9.92
N GLU A 160 17.26 -6.08 10.06
CA GLU A 160 18.51 -6.11 9.30
C GLU A 160 19.31 -7.38 9.61
N GLU A 161 19.42 -7.74 10.90
CA GLU A 161 20.08 -8.99 11.32
C GLU A 161 19.38 -10.23 10.73
N ILE A 162 18.04 -10.26 10.77
CA ILE A 162 17.23 -11.33 10.17
C ILE A 162 17.49 -11.41 8.66
N TYR A 163 17.48 -10.27 7.97
CA TYR A 163 17.64 -10.20 6.52
C TYR A 163 19.04 -10.65 6.10
N SER A 164 20.09 -10.14 6.76
CA SER A 164 21.48 -10.54 6.52
C SER A 164 21.69 -12.03 6.74
N LYS A 165 21.17 -12.61 7.83
CA LYS A 165 21.28 -14.05 8.09
C LYS A 165 20.51 -14.90 7.09
N ALA A 166 19.34 -14.43 6.63
CA ALA A 166 18.59 -15.12 5.60
C ALA A 166 19.34 -15.11 4.25
N TYR A 167 20.02 -14.01 3.94
CA TYR A 167 20.87 -13.89 2.76
C TYR A 167 22.11 -14.80 2.84
N ASP A 168 22.79 -14.81 3.99
CA ASP A 168 23.91 -15.73 4.24
C ASP A 168 23.46 -17.19 4.09
N LEU A 169 22.30 -17.54 4.65
CA LEU A 169 21.72 -18.88 4.50
C LEU A 169 21.47 -19.23 3.04
N MET A 170 20.94 -18.30 2.24
CA MET A 170 20.76 -18.47 0.80
C MET A 170 22.10 -18.73 0.10
N SER A 171 23.11 -17.90 0.36
CA SER A 171 24.45 -18.04 -0.23
C SER A 171 25.10 -19.39 0.11
N TYR A 172 25.04 -19.83 1.38
CA TYR A 172 25.57 -21.14 1.76
C TYR A 172 24.87 -22.29 1.06
N LYS A 173 23.56 -22.18 0.79
CA LYS A 173 22.80 -23.21 0.06
C LYS A 173 23.17 -23.26 -1.41
N GLU A 174 23.34 -22.12 -2.04
CA GLU A 174 23.78 -22.02 -3.42
C GLU A 174 25.18 -22.63 -3.58
N ASN A 175 26.12 -22.29 -2.68
CA ASN A 175 27.46 -22.90 -2.66
C ASN A 175 27.42 -24.43 -2.46
N ILE A 176 26.58 -24.95 -1.55
CA ILE A 176 26.42 -26.40 -1.37
C ILE A 176 25.92 -27.07 -2.65
N LYS A 177 24.98 -26.43 -3.35
CA LYS A 177 24.44 -26.96 -4.61
C LYS A 177 25.50 -26.97 -5.70
N GLU A 178 26.21 -25.86 -5.88
CA GLU A 178 27.28 -25.74 -6.88
C GLU A 178 28.41 -26.75 -6.65
N LEU A 179 28.85 -26.93 -5.40
CA LEU A 179 29.88 -27.92 -5.06
C LEU A 179 29.44 -29.36 -5.34
N ASN A 180 28.17 -29.69 -5.06
CA ASN A 180 27.62 -31.02 -5.38
C ASN A 180 27.49 -31.24 -6.89
N ASP A 181 27.03 -30.23 -7.63
CA ASP A 181 26.90 -30.28 -9.08
C ASP A 181 28.28 -30.42 -9.75
N TYR A 182 29.28 -29.70 -9.24
CA TYR A 182 30.67 -29.81 -9.69
C TYR A 182 31.22 -31.23 -9.48
N GLY A 183 31.09 -31.78 -8.26
CA GLY A 183 31.55 -33.14 -7.96
C GLY A 183 30.86 -34.20 -8.82
N THR A 184 29.58 -34.01 -9.12
CA THR A 184 28.81 -34.93 -9.98
C THR A 184 29.28 -34.86 -11.44
N LYS A 185 29.48 -33.66 -11.99
CA LYS A 185 29.96 -33.47 -13.37
C LYS A 185 31.37 -34.03 -13.56
N GLN A 186 32.29 -33.75 -12.65
CA GLN A 186 33.65 -34.30 -12.71
C GLN A 186 33.66 -35.82 -12.70
N SER A 187 32.84 -36.44 -11.85
CA SER A 187 32.69 -37.90 -11.80
C SER A 187 32.09 -38.51 -13.08
N GLN A 188 31.34 -37.73 -13.87
CA GLN A 188 30.76 -38.18 -15.13
C GLN A 188 31.71 -38.00 -16.32
N GLU A 189 32.42 -36.87 -16.36
CA GLU A 189 33.29 -36.49 -17.48
C GLU A 189 34.63 -37.24 -17.46
N ASN A 190 35.18 -37.52 -16.28
CA ASN A 190 36.46 -38.20 -16.14
C ASN A 190 36.41 -39.15 -14.93
N PRO A 191 35.98 -40.41 -15.07
CA PRO A 191 35.84 -41.35 -13.95
C PRO A 191 37.13 -41.53 -13.13
N ASP A 192 38.28 -41.35 -13.77
CA ASP A 192 39.62 -41.49 -13.18
C ASP A 192 40.17 -40.17 -12.61
N TRP A 193 39.38 -39.10 -12.56
CA TRP A 193 39.77 -37.81 -11.97
C TRP A 193 40.21 -37.90 -10.50
N TYR A 194 39.96 -39.04 -9.85
CA TYR A 194 40.42 -39.34 -8.50
C TYR A 194 41.87 -39.82 -8.41
N ASN A 195 42.48 -40.24 -9.51
CA ASN A 195 43.77 -40.93 -9.50
C ASN A 195 44.96 -39.99 -9.75
N ASP A 196 44.73 -38.70 -10.02
CA ASP A 196 45.80 -37.70 -10.08
C ASP A 196 45.90 -36.90 -8.76
N GLU A 197 47.13 -36.50 -8.39
CA GLU A 197 47.38 -35.74 -7.16
C GLU A 197 46.57 -34.44 -7.09
N LYS A 198 46.27 -33.86 -8.26
CA LYS A 198 45.50 -32.63 -8.40
C LYS A 198 44.02 -32.86 -8.04
N GLY A 199 43.40 -33.90 -8.55
CA GLY A 199 42.00 -34.24 -8.29
C GLY A 199 41.76 -34.67 -6.85
N GLU A 200 42.73 -35.34 -6.22
CA GLU A 200 42.66 -35.62 -4.77
C GLU A 200 42.68 -34.34 -3.93
N SER A 201 43.55 -33.37 -4.27
CA SER A 201 43.58 -32.05 -3.62
C SER A 201 42.27 -31.29 -3.78
N ASP A 202 41.77 -31.17 -5.03
CA ASP A 202 40.53 -30.44 -5.34
C ASP A 202 39.31 -31.07 -4.66
N LYS A 203 39.25 -32.41 -4.60
CA LYS A 203 38.22 -33.14 -3.84
C LYS A 203 38.28 -32.80 -2.36
N ASN A 204 39.47 -32.85 -1.75
CA ASN A 204 39.63 -32.59 -0.33
C ASN A 204 39.20 -31.17 0.02
N GLN A 205 39.55 -30.19 -0.82
CA GLN A 205 39.10 -28.80 -0.66
C GLN A 205 37.57 -28.68 -0.78
N ASN A 206 36.96 -29.26 -1.82
CA ASN A 206 35.51 -29.25 -2.00
C ASN A 206 34.76 -29.89 -0.82
N ILE A 207 35.28 -30.99 -0.26
CA ILE A 207 34.72 -31.64 0.94
C ILE A 207 34.82 -30.72 2.16
N GLN A 208 35.93 -30.01 2.33
CA GLN A 208 36.10 -29.04 3.42
C GLN A 208 35.11 -27.88 3.28
N ASP A 209 34.97 -27.32 2.08
CA ASP A 209 34.04 -26.22 1.80
C ASP A 209 32.59 -26.64 1.99
N LEU A 210 32.22 -27.85 1.55
CA LEU A 210 30.88 -28.40 1.75
C LEU A 210 30.58 -28.62 3.23
N LYS A 211 31.54 -29.14 4.01
CA LYS A 211 31.40 -29.28 5.47
C LYS A 211 31.24 -27.92 6.15
N TYR A 212 32.02 -26.93 5.74
CA TYR A 212 31.95 -25.56 6.25
C TYR A 212 30.59 -24.93 5.97
N ASN A 213 30.12 -24.96 4.72
CA ASN A 213 28.84 -24.38 4.32
C ASN A 213 27.66 -25.09 5.00
N CYS A 214 27.70 -26.43 5.12
CA CYS A 214 26.69 -27.19 5.86
C CYS A 214 26.63 -26.79 7.33
N LYS A 215 27.80 -26.65 7.97
CA LYS A 215 27.90 -26.22 9.37
C LYS A 215 27.32 -24.83 9.56
N LYS A 216 27.72 -23.86 8.71
CA LYS A 216 27.23 -22.48 8.78
C LYS A 216 25.73 -22.35 8.55
N SER A 217 25.22 -23.05 7.54
CA SER A 217 23.77 -23.12 7.28
C SER A 217 23.00 -23.67 8.49
N LYS A 218 23.53 -24.69 9.17
CA LYS A 218 22.93 -25.25 10.39
C LYS A 218 22.97 -24.25 11.56
N GLU A 219 24.09 -23.58 11.78
CA GLU A 219 24.23 -22.55 12.82
C GLU A 219 23.20 -21.42 12.66
N ILE A 220 23.00 -20.93 11.43
CA ILE A 220 22.01 -19.88 11.15
C ILE A 220 20.59 -20.38 11.40
N ARG A 221 20.29 -21.63 11.01
CA ARG A 221 18.97 -22.21 11.25
C ARG A 221 18.66 -22.33 12.74
N GLU A 222 19.61 -22.86 13.52
CA GLU A 222 19.46 -22.96 14.98
C GLU A 222 19.29 -21.58 15.62
N TRP A 223 19.95 -20.56 15.08
CA TRP A 223 19.74 -19.17 15.50
C TRP A 223 18.29 -18.73 15.24
N PHE A 224 17.74 -18.96 14.05
CA PHE A 224 16.33 -18.63 13.74
C PHE A 224 15.35 -19.37 14.64
N GLU A 225 15.59 -20.65 14.94
CA GLU A 225 14.75 -21.44 15.83
C GLU A 225 14.74 -20.86 17.25
N LYS A 226 15.90 -20.44 17.77
CA LYS A 226 16.03 -19.82 19.10
C LYS A 226 15.41 -18.42 19.15
N GLU A 227 15.60 -17.63 18.10
CA GLU A 227 15.24 -16.21 18.09
C GLU A 227 13.75 -15.97 17.75
N LYS A 228 13.06 -16.96 17.19
CA LYS A 228 11.67 -16.86 16.73
C LYS A 228 10.73 -16.19 17.74
N ASP A 229 10.79 -16.59 19.01
CA ASP A 229 9.89 -16.05 20.04
C ASP A 229 10.29 -14.64 20.48
N ALA A 230 11.59 -14.32 20.47
CA ALA A 230 12.10 -12.98 20.70
C ALA A 230 11.69 -12.01 19.59
N ILE A 231 11.70 -12.47 18.33
CA ILE A 231 11.18 -11.69 17.19
C ILE A 231 9.69 -11.42 17.39
N LYS A 232 8.92 -12.43 17.80
CA LYS A 232 7.49 -12.26 18.05
C LYS A 232 7.21 -11.25 19.17
N SER A 233 7.95 -11.31 20.27
CA SER A 233 7.77 -10.36 21.39
C SER A 233 8.17 -8.93 21.00
N LEU A 234 9.19 -8.77 20.16
CA LEU A 234 9.65 -7.47 19.66
C LEU A 234 8.55 -6.71 18.89
N PHE A 235 7.73 -7.41 18.11
CA PHE A 235 6.62 -6.81 17.36
C PHE A 235 5.35 -6.59 18.19
N HIS A 236 5.23 -7.23 19.36
CA HIS A 236 4.01 -7.21 20.18
C HIS A 236 3.50 -5.78 20.48
N PRO A 237 4.34 -4.80 20.88
CA PRO A 237 3.87 -3.45 21.18
C PRO A 237 3.27 -2.72 19.98
N TYR A 238 3.64 -3.12 18.76
CA TYR A 238 3.21 -2.47 17.52
C TYR A 238 1.98 -3.12 16.89
N ILE A 239 1.69 -4.37 17.24
CA ILE A 239 0.58 -5.16 16.69
C ILE A 239 -0.62 -5.18 17.65
N ASP A 240 -0.39 -5.00 18.96
CA ASP A 240 -1.46 -5.05 19.94
C ASP A 240 -2.45 -3.88 19.79
N LEU A 241 -3.58 -4.20 19.14
CA LEU A 241 -4.68 -3.27 18.88
C LEU A 241 -5.51 -2.97 20.13
N SER A 242 -5.30 -3.68 21.25
CA SER A 242 -6.05 -3.43 22.49
C SER A 242 -5.83 -2.01 23.00
N SER A 243 -4.62 -1.47 22.80
CA SER A 243 -4.27 -0.08 23.12
C SER A 243 -5.04 0.96 22.29
N ILE A 244 -5.48 0.59 21.08
CA ILE A 244 -6.18 1.49 20.15
C ILE A 244 -7.68 1.59 20.49
N ALA A 245 -8.26 0.54 21.09
CA ALA A 245 -9.68 0.50 21.44
C ALA A 245 -10.03 1.40 22.65
N ILE A 246 -9.11 1.58 23.59
CA ILE A 246 -9.39 2.20 24.90
C ILE A 246 -9.50 3.74 24.83
N GLU A 247 -8.99 4.37 23.77
CA GLU A 247 -9.04 5.84 23.63
C GLU A 247 -10.44 6.40 23.30
N ARG A 248 -11.42 5.56 22.92
CA ARG A 248 -12.77 6.03 22.53
C ARG A 248 -13.69 6.37 23.71
N ASP A 249 -13.48 5.77 24.88
CA ASP A 249 -14.49 5.82 25.95
C ASP A 249 -14.22 6.88 27.03
N LYS A 250 -13.02 7.48 27.06
CA LYS A 250 -12.67 8.46 28.11
C LYS A 250 -13.14 9.90 27.86
N ASN A 251 -13.68 10.21 26.68
CA ASN A 251 -14.06 11.58 26.29
C ASN A 251 -15.59 11.79 26.16
N TYR A 252 -16.41 10.86 26.67
CA TYR A 252 -17.88 10.97 26.65
C TYR A 252 -18.52 10.86 28.05
N CYS A 253 -17.79 11.20 29.11
CA CYS A 253 -18.36 11.46 30.43
C CYS A 253 -18.24 12.95 30.78
#